data_AF-A0A7C0W3N1-F1
#
_entry.id   AF-A0A7C0W3N1-F1
#
_cell.length_a   1.000
_cell.length_b   1.000
_cell.length_c   1.000
_cell.angle_alpha   90.00
_cell.angle_beta   90.00
_cell.angle_gamma   90.00
#
_symmetry.space_group_name_H-M   'P 1'
#
loop_
_entity.id
_entity.type
_entity.pdbx_description
1 polymer ?
#
loop_
_entity_poly.entity_id
_entity_poly.type
_entity_poly.pdbx_seq_one_letter_code
_entity_poly.pdbx_strand_id
1 'polypeptide(L)'
;SVTARNLRPLWWLTFVFAMALTAYFTFLKTFVVETGIGSVGAFFAAYSSIAITLRLFAGSLPDRVGQTKVLYPALASMTIGFVVLALAGNGTMVVAAGLLSGAGHAYAFPIMFAMVVTRSRKADRGSAIAIFTGLFDLGTLIGGPVLGAAIHYGSYPTMFFTAAAWTLLGTVVFARWEGRSVRVQPFSSTPP
;
A
#
# COMPACT_ATOMS: atom_id res chain seq x y z
N SER A 1 7.09 17.98 -15.23
CA SER A 1 7.25 16.75 -16.02
C SER A 1 6.94 15.58 -15.10
N VAL A 2 6.22 14.57 -15.59
CA VAL A 2 5.92 13.33 -14.86
C VAL A 2 7.17 12.54 -14.43
N THR A 3 8.32 12.82 -15.06
CA THR A 3 9.64 12.30 -14.70
C THR A 3 10.37 13.11 -13.62
N ALA A 4 9.71 14.10 -13.02
CA ALA A 4 10.29 14.95 -11.99
C ALA A 4 10.82 14.13 -10.81
N ARG A 5 11.96 14.55 -10.27
CA ARG A 5 12.73 13.80 -9.25
C ARG A 5 11.95 13.57 -7.96
N ASN A 6 10.96 14.44 -7.66
CA ASN A 6 10.07 14.37 -6.50
C ASN A 6 8.92 13.34 -6.62
N LEU A 7 8.63 12.83 -7.83
CA LEU A 7 7.61 11.79 -8.07
C LEU A 7 8.21 10.38 -8.08
N ARG A 8 9.52 10.25 -8.32
CA ARG A 8 10.21 8.95 -8.35
C ARG A 8 10.03 8.11 -7.07
N PRO A 9 10.08 8.68 -5.84
CA PRO A 9 9.81 7.90 -4.63
C PRO A 9 8.39 7.36 -4.59
N LEU A 10 7.42 8.12 -5.11
CA LEU A 10 6.00 7.72 -5.16
C LEU A 10 5.76 6.65 -6.22
N TRP A 11 6.44 6.72 -7.37
CA TRP A 11 6.38 5.67 -8.39
C TRP A 11 6.88 4.34 -7.86
N TRP A 12 8.04 4.35 -7.18
CA TRP A 12 8.56 3.17 -6.51
C TRP A 12 7.60 2.62 -5.48
N LEU A 13 7.11 3.48 -4.57
CA LEU A 13 6.20 3.05 -3.51
C LEU A 13 4.88 2.48 -4.06
N THR A 14 4.30 3.12 -5.08
CA THR A 14 3.06 2.68 -5.74
C THR A 14 3.22 1.27 -6.32
N PHE A 15 4.32 1.05 -7.04
CA PHE A 15 4.61 -0.24 -7.66
C PHE A 15 4.75 -1.36 -6.62
N VAL A 16 5.56 -1.13 -5.58
CA VAL A 16 5.78 -2.11 -4.51
C VAL A 16 4.51 -2.36 -3.69
N PHE A 17 3.72 -1.31 -3.43
CA PHE A 17 2.44 -1.41 -2.76
C PHE A 17 1.43 -2.26 -3.55
N ALA A 18 1.36 -2.07 -4.87
CA ALA A 18 0.48 -2.86 -5.74
C ALA A 18 0.88 -4.34 -5.80
N MET A 19 2.19 -4.63 -5.86
CA MET A 19 2.70 -6.00 -5.76
C MET A 19 2.25 -6.67 -4.46
N ALA A 20 2.36 -5.97 -3.32
CA ALA A 20 1.93 -6.51 -2.04
C ALA A 20 0.41 -6.71 -1.97
N LEU A 21 -0.40 -5.77 -2.49
CA LEU A 21 -1.87 -5.89 -2.51
C LEU A 21 -2.37 -7.13 -3.26
N THR A 22 -1.59 -7.64 -4.22
CA THR A 22 -1.92 -8.85 -4.98
C THR A 22 -2.11 -10.06 -4.06
N ALA A 23 -1.37 -10.13 -2.93
CA ALA A 23 -1.53 -11.19 -1.94
C ALA A 23 -2.98 -11.28 -1.41
N TYR A 24 -3.64 -10.15 -1.18
CA TYR A 24 -5.03 -10.13 -0.70
C TYR A 24 -6.03 -10.44 -1.81
N PHE A 25 -5.94 -9.72 -2.93
CA PHE A 25 -6.98 -9.78 -3.96
C PHE A 25 -6.89 -11.04 -4.83
N THR A 26 -5.72 -11.66 -4.92
CA THR A 26 -5.51 -12.85 -5.77
C THR A 26 -5.40 -14.14 -4.95
N PHE A 27 -4.64 -14.14 -3.85
CA PHE A 27 -4.26 -15.38 -3.15
C PHE A 27 -4.99 -15.65 -1.84
N LEU A 28 -5.73 -14.69 -1.28
CA LEU A 28 -6.46 -14.92 -0.03
C LEU A 28 -7.50 -16.06 -0.16
N LYS A 29 -8.17 -16.15 -1.31
CA LYS A 29 -9.15 -17.20 -1.56
C LYS A 29 -8.49 -18.58 -1.54
N THR A 30 -7.38 -18.76 -2.26
CA THR A 30 -6.68 -20.04 -2.30
C THR A 30 -6.09 -20.39 -0.94
N PHE A 31 -5.56 -19.41 -0.20
CA PHE A 31 -5.15 -19.59 1.19
C PHE A 31 -6.26 -20.17 2.06
N VAL A 32 -7.44 -19.55 2.07
CA VAL A 32 -8.58 -20.00 2.89
C VAL A 32 -9.06 -21.39 2.47
N VAL A 33 -9.15 -21.66 1.17
CA VAL A 33 -9.63 -22.94 0.65
C VAL A 33 -8.67 -24.09 0.95
N GLU A 34 -7.36 -23.87 0.80
CA GLU A 34 -6.36 -24.94 0.97
C GLU A 34 -5.99 -25.18 2.43
N THR A 35 -6.02 -24.14 3.28
CA THR A 35 -5.70 -24.29 4.71
C THR A 35 -6.92 -24.58 5.58
N GLY A 36 -8.12 -24.26 5.09
CA GLY A 36 -9.35 -24.27 5.89
C GLY A 36 -9.42 -23.18 6.96
N ILE A 37 -8.47 -22.23 6.98
CA ILE A 37 -8.36 -21.21 8.02
C ILE A 37 -9.16 -19.96 7.64
N GLY A 38 -10.23 -19.70 8.39
CA GLY A 38 -11.00 -18.47 8.29
C GLY A 38 -11.94 -18.40 7.09
N SER A 39 -12.26 -17.18 6.65
CA SER A 39 -13.22 -16.93 5.57
C SER A 39 -12.83 -15.69 4.78
N VAL A 40 -12.89 -15.79 3.45
CA VAL A 40 -12.69 -14.67 2.53
C VAL A 40 -13.70 -13.55 2.81
N GLY A 41 -14.96 -13.92 3.04
CA GLY A 41 -16.02 -12.97 3.35
C GLY A 41 -15.78 -12.25 4.67
N ALA A 42 -15.35 -12.99 5.71
CA ALA A 42 -15.06 -12.39 7.02
C ALA A 42 -13.87 -11.40 6.95
N PHE A 43 -12.81 -11.75 6.20
CA PHE A 43 -11.68 -10.84 5.97
C PHE A 43 -12.14 -9.55 5.28
N PHE A 44 -12.82 -9.64 4.14
CA PHE A 44 -13.21 -8.46 3.38
C PHE A 44 -14.34 -7.66 4.02
N ALA A 45 -15.20 -8.29 4.82
CA ALA A 45 -16.19 -7.60 5.65
C ALA A 45 -15.49 -6.74 6.71
N ALA A 46 -14.53 -7.31 7.44
CA ALA A 46 -13.75 -6.58 8.44
C ALA A 46 -12.89 -5.48 7.81
N TYR A 47 -12.25 -5.78 6.68
CA TYR A 47 -11.50 -4.82 5.88
C TYR A 47 -12.34 -3.63 5.44
N SER A 48 -13.53 -3.90 4.90
CA SER A 48 -14.40 -2.86 4.37
C SER A 48 -15.04 -2.04 5.49
N SER A 49 -15.43 -2.68 6.59
CA SER A 49 -16.04 -1.99 7.73
C SER A 49 -15.09 -0.94 8.31
N ILE A 50 -13.85 -1.32 8.64
CA ILE A 50 -12.88 -0.35 9.18
C ILE A 50 -12.50 0.71 8.16
N ALA A 51 -12.39 0.35 6.87
CA ALA A 51 -12.07 1.32 5.82
C ALA A 51 -13.18 2.36 5.67
N ILE A 52 -14.45 1.93 5.72
CA ILE A 52 -15.62 2.82 5.70
C ILE A 52 -15.63 3.70 6.96
N THR A 53 -15.48 3.11 8.14
CA THR A 53 -15.42 3.85 9.41
C THR A 53 -14.35 4.93 9.38
N LEU A 54 -13.12 4.60 9.00
CA LEU A 54 -12.03 5.56 8.93
C LEU A 54 -12.28 6.66 7.89
N ARG A 55 -12.88 6.34 6.75
CA ARG A 55 -13.23 7.33 5.74
C ARG A 55 -14.32 8.29 6.22
N LEU A 56 -15.37 7.78 6.86
CA LEU A 56 -16.49 8.58 7.35
C LEU A 56 -16.08 9.50 8.51
N PHE A 57 -15.35 8.96 9.49
CA PHE A 57 -15.05 9.70 10.73
C PHE A 57 -13.68 10.38 10.74
N ALA A 58 -12.74 9.89 9.93
CA ALA A 58 -11.35 10.34 9.92
C ALA A 58 -10.80 10.55 8.50
N GLY A 59 -11.66 10.85 7.53
CA GLY A 59 -11.26 11.08 6.13
C GLY A 59 -10.40 12.33 5.92
N SER A 60 -10.62 13.39 6.72
CA SER A 60 -9.82 14.63 6.68
C SER A 60 -8.52 14.55 7.47
N LEU A 61 -8.23 13.42 8.12
CA LEU A 61 -7.05 13.26 8.95
C LEU A 61 -5.74 13.53 8.18
N PRO A 62 -5.52 13.00 6.95
CA PRO A 62 -4.27 13.25 6.21
C PRO A 62 -4.03 14.73 5.90
N ASP A 63 -5.09 15.50 5.67
CA ASP A 63 -4.99 16.93 5.37
C ASP A 63 -4.69 17.74 6.64
N ARG A 64 -5.21 17.31 7.80
CA ARG A 64 -5.02 18.00 9.09
C ARG A 64 -3.65 17.75 9.72
N VAL A 65 -3.18 16.50 9.74
CA VAL A 65 -1.91 16.16 10.43
C VAL A 65 -0.73 16.00 9.48
N GLY A 66 -0.98 15.94 8.17
CA GLY A 66 0.00 15.81 7.12
C GLY A 66 0.02 14.42 6.50
N GLN A 67 -0.04 14.37 5.17
CA GLN A 67 -0.14 13.15 4.35
C GLN A 67 0.89 12.09 4.74
N THR A 68 2.17 12.46 4.79
CA THR A 68 3.25 11.52 5.09
C THR A 68 3.19 10.97 6.53
N LYS A 69 2.70 11.77 7.49
CA LYS A 69 2.56 11.34 8.89
C LYS A 69 1.46 10.30 9.07
N VAL A 70 0.43 10.31 8.21
CA VAL A 70 -0.62 9.28 8.18
C VAL A 70 -0.23 8.09 7.31
N LEU A 71 0.55 8.32 6.24
CA LEU A 71 0.97 7.27 5.33
C LEU A 71 1.83 6.20 6.03
N TYR A 72 2.79 6.58 6.87
CA TYR A 72 3.65 5.62 7.57
C TYR A 72 2.89 4.65 8.49
N PRO A 73 2.05 5.10 9.43
CA PRO A 73 1.27 4.18 10.26
C PRO A 73 0.27 3.36 9.44
N ALA A 74 -0.26 3.90 8.33
CA ALA A 74 -1.13 3.14 7.43
C ALA A 74 -0.39 1.97 6.77
N LEU A 75 0.80 2.22 6.21
CA LEU A 75 1.64 1.17 5.61
C LEU A 75 2.15 0.17 6.67
N ALA A 76 2.43 0.63 7.88
CA ALA A 76 2.78 -0.24 9.01
C ALA A 76 1.60 -1.16 9.40
N SER A 77 0.38 -0.60 9.53
CA SER A 77 -0.83 -1.38 9.78
C SER A 77 -1.04 -2.46 8.74
N MET A 78 -0.87 -2.12 7.45
CA MET A 78 -0.97 -3.10 6.37
C MET A 78 0.13 -4.17 6.41
N THR A 79 1.36 -3.79 6.76
CA THR A 79 2.48 -4.73 6.97
C THR A 79 2.16 -5.71 8.10
N ILE A 80 1.62 -5.22 9.21
CA ILE A 80 1.19 -6.07 10.33
C ILE A 80 0.05 -6.99 9.88
N GLY A 81 -0.90 -6.50 9.07
CA GLY A 81 -1.96 -7.32 8.48
C GLY A 81 -1.42 -8.53 7.70
N PHE A 82 -0.40 -8.34 6.86
CA PHE A 82 0.28 -9.43 6.17
C PHE A 82 0.97 -10.40 7.14
N VAL A 83 1.67 -9.89 8.16
CA VAL A 83 2.33 -10.72 9.17
C VAL A 83 1.32 -11.56 9.96
N VAL A 84 0.17 -10.99 10.31
CA VAL A 84 -0.91 -11.70 11.00
C VAL A 84 -1.48 -12.82 10.11
N LEU A 85 -1.64 -12.58 8.80
CA LEU A 85 -2.02 -13.62 7.84
C LEU A 85 -0.97 -14.71 7.70
N ALA A 86 0.32 -14.35 7.68
CA ALA A 86 1.41 -15.31 7.61
C ALA A 86 1.44 -16.26 8.82
N LEU A 87 0.98 -15.78 9.99
CA LEU A 87 0.92 -16.52 11.23
C LEU A 87 -0.48 -17.05 11.57
N ALA A 88 -1.45 -16.90 10.65
CA ALA A 88 -2.84 -17.18 10.93
C ALA A 88 -3.05 -18.68 11.19
N GLY A 89 -3.45 -19.03 12.42
CA GLY A 89 -3.85 -20.38 12.81
C GLY A 89 -5.36 -20.58 12.96
N ASN A 90 -6.16 -19.51 12.86
CA ASN A 90 -7.61 -19.55 13.03
C ASN A 90 -8.31 -18.37 12.33
N GLY A 91 -9.64 -18.44 12.23
CA GLY A 91 -10.45 -17.40 11.58
C GLY A 91 -10.41 -16.03 12.27
N THR A 92 -10.19 -15.97 13.58
CA THR A 92 -10.08 -14.71 14.31
C THR A 92 -8.87 -13.91 13.86
N MET A 93 -7.73 -14.58 13.61
CA MET A 93 -6.54 -13.93 13.07
C MET A 93 -6.78 -13.39 11.66
N VAL A 94 -7.55 -14.10 10.83
CA VAL A 94 -7.93 -13.64 9.48
C VAL A 94 -8.80 -12.37 9.57
N VAL A 95 -9.76 -12.30 10.50
CA VAL A 95 -10.56 -11.09 10.73
C VAL A 95 -9.68 -9.93 11.22
N ALA A 96 -8.78 -10.18 12.17
CA ALA A 96 -7.85 -9.16 12.66
C ALA A 96 -6.93 -8.63 11.55
N ALA A 97 -6.42 -9.52 10.69
CA ALA A 97 -5.66 -9.12 9.51
C ALA A 97 -6.50 -8.29 8.53
N GLY A 98 -7.78 -8.64 8.35
CA GLY A 98 -8.73 -7.85 7.56
C GLY A 98 -8.84 -6.42 8.08
N LEU A 99 -9.03 -6.24 9.39
CA LEU A 99 -9.07 -4.90 10.02
C LEU A 99 -7.77 -4.12 9.81
N LEU A 100 -6.62 -4.74 10.08
CA LEU A 100 -5.31 -4.08 9.94
C LEU A 100 -5.01 -3.69 8.49
N SER A 101 -5.34 -4.57 7.55
CA SER A 101 -5.15 -4.34 6.11
C SER A 101 -6.09 -3.29 5.57
N GLY A 102 -7.35 -3.31 6.01
CA GLY A 102 -8.37 -2.32 5.65
C GLY A 102 -8.01 -0.93 6.16
N ALA A 103 -7.56 -0.83 7.41
CA ALA A 103 -7.11 0.42 8.00
C ALA A 103 -5.90 1.01 7.27
N GLY A 104 -4.93 0.16 6.90
CA GLY A 104 -3.78 0.59 6.13
C GLY A 104 -4.15 1.03 4.71
N HIS A 105 -4.92 0.23 3.97
CA HIS A 105 -5.32 0.57 2.61
C HIS A 105 -6.22 1.82 2.55
N ALA A 106 -7.11 2.00 3.53
CA ALA A 106 -8.04 3.12 3.59
C ALA A 106 -7.35 4.49 3.47
N TYR A 107 -6.11 4.59 3.95
CA TYR A 107 -5.29 5.80 3.85
C TYR A 107 -4.17 5.69 2.82
N ALA A 108 -3.45 4.58 2.74
CA ALA A 108 -2.23 4.49 1.94
C ALA A 108 -2.49 4.80 0.46
N PHE A 109 -3.49 4.16 -0.14
CA PHE A 109 -3.82 4.36 -1.56
C PHE A 109 -4.26 5.80 -1.87
N PRO A 110 -5.28 6.39 -1.21
CA PRO A 110 -5.70 7.75 -1.52
C PRO A 110 -4.63 8.80 -1.20
N ILE A 111 -3.81 8.60 -0.16
CA ILE A 111 -2.70 9.50 0.12
C ILE A 111 -1.66 9.46 -1.00
N MET A 112 -1.21 8.28 -1.43
CA MET A 112 -0.24 8.19 -2.53
C MET A 112 -0.78 8.79 -3.82
N PHE A 113 -2.04 8.51 -4.15
CA PHE A 113 -2.71 9.09 -5.31
C PHE A 113 -2.77 10.62 -5.22
N ALA A 114 -3.19 11.17 -4.08
CA ALA A 114 -3.25 12.60 -3.85
C ALA A 114 -1.86 13.25 -3.92
N MET A 115 -0.83 12.64 -3.35
CA MET A 115 0.55 13.12 -3.42
C MET A 115 1.05 13.20 -4.87
N VAL A 116 0.72 12.21 -5.71
CA VAL A 116 1.06 12.22 -7.13
C VAL A 116 0.37 13.38 -7.86
N VAL A 117 -0.94 13.55 -7.66
CA VAL A 117 -1.73 14.59 -8.34
C VAL A 117 -1.29 15.99 -7.88
N THR A 118 -1.05 16.18 -6.59
CA THR A 118 -0.68 17.47 -6.00
C THR A 118 0.76 17.89 -6.35
N ARG A 119 1.70 16.94 -6.42
CA ARG A 119 3.10 17.20 -6.84
C ARG A 119 3.26 17.38 -8.34
N SER A 120 2.24 17.04 -9.14
CA SER A 120 2.26 17.18 -10.59
C SER A 120 1.80 18.57 -11.03
N ARG A 121 2.44 19.11 -12.08
CA ARG A 121 1.99 20.35 -12.73
C ARG A 121 0.56 20.16 -13.25
N LYS A 122 -0.27 21.21 -13.21
CA LYS A 122 -1.67 21.14 -13.67
C LYS A 122 -1.81 20.50 -15.06
N ALA A 123 -0.96 20.87 -16.01
CA ALA A 123 -0.94 20.32 -17.37
C ALA A 123 -0.51 18.84 -17.46
N ASP A 124 0.25 18.33 -16.49
CA ASP A 124 0.77 16.96 -16.49
C ASP A 124 -0.10 15.99 -15.66
N ARG A 125 -1.17 16.47 -14.99
CA ARG A 125 -1.95 15.66 -14.02
C ARG A 125 -2.59 14.43 -14.65
N GLY A 126 -3.14 14.55 -15.86
CA GLY A 126 -3.71 13.41 -16.58
C GLY A 126 -2.68 12.31 -16.81
N SER A 127 -1.48 12.68 -17.28
CA SER A 127 -0.37 11.75 -17.47
C SER A 127 0.14 11.15 -16.16
N ALA A 128 0.19 11.94 -15.08
CA ALA A 128 0.61 11.43 -13.77
C ALA A 128 -0.37 10.39 -13.22
N ILE A 129 -1.68 10.60 -13.39
CA ILE A 129 -2.71 9.64 -13.03
C ILE A 129 -2.57 8.36 -13.87
N ALA A 130 -2.39 8.48 -15.18
CA ALA A 130 -2.19 7.34 -16.06
C ALA A 130 -0.94 6.51 -15.69
N ILE A 131 0.15 7.16 -15.29
CA ILE A 131 1.35 6.48 -14.80
C ILE A 131 1.09 5.81 -13.45
N PHE A 132 0.38 6.47 -12.52
CA PHE A 132 0.01 5.86 -11.25
C PHE A 132 -0.79 4.57 -11.45
N THR A 133 -1.84 4.62 -12.28
CA THR A 133 -2.67 3.44 -12.58
C THR A 133 -1.87 2.38 -13.32
N GLY A 134 -1.09 2.78 -14.34
CA GLY A 134 -0.23 1.85 -15.08
C GLY A 134 0.81 1.15 -14.20
N LEU A 135 1.43 1.85 -13.25
CA LEU A 135 2.34 1.24 -12.27
C LEU A 135 1.62 0.31 -11.30
N PHE A 136 0.37 0.64 -10.94
CA PHE A 136 -0.44 -0.20 -10.08
C PHE A 136 -0.81 -1.52 -10.80
N ASP A 137 -1.23 -1.43 -12.06
CA ASP A 137 -1.55 -2.59 -12.89
C ASP A 137 -0.31 -3.45 -13.14
N LEU A 138 0.82 -2.83 -13.50
CA LEU A 138 2.10 -3.51 -13.68
C LEU A 138 2.58 -4.18 -12.38
N GLY A 139 2.44 -3.49 -11.25
CA GLY A 139 2.78 -4.04 -9.94
C GLY A 139 1.91 -5.26 -9.62
N THR A 140 0.61 -5.22 -9.93
CA THR A 140 -0.29 -6.36 -9.74
C THR A 140 0.04 -7.53 -10.69
N LEU A 141 0.32 -7.21 -11.96
CA LEU A 141 0.70 -8.17 -12.99
C LEU A 141 1.99 -8.91 -12.63
N ILE A 142 2.99 -8.21 -12.10
CA ILE A 142 4.28 -8.81 -11.69
C ILE A 142 4.15 -9.46 -10.30
N GLY A 143 3.39 -8.86 -9.39
CA GLY A 143 3.15 -9.38 -8.05
C GLY A 143 2.55 -10.78 -8.07
N GLY A 144 1.64 -11.05 -9.01
CA GLY A 144 0.97 -12.35 -9.17
C GLY A 144 1.96 -13.52 -9.30
N PRO A 145 2.75 -13.61 -10.39
CA PRO A 145 3.74 -14.67 -10.57
C PRO A 145 4.78 -14.75 -9.45
N VAL A 146 5.25 -13.62 -8.92
CA VAL A 146 6.29 -13.62 -7.87
C VAL A 146 5.75 -14.16 -6.55
N LEU A 147 4.54 -13.75 -6.13
CA LEU A 147 3.88 -14.29 -4.95
C LEU A 147 3.43 -15.74 -5.16
N GLY A 148 3.00 -16.09 -6.38
CA GLY A 148 2.70 -17.47 -6.75
C GLY A 148 3.93 -18.38 -6.65
N ALA A 149 5.10 -17.90 -7.08
CA ALA A 149 6.37 -18.61 -6.90
C ALA A 149 6.73 -18.75 -5.41
N ALA A 150 6.48 -17.72 -4.59
CA ALA A 150 6.69 -17.79 -3.13
C ALA A 150 5.81 -18.85 -2.45
N ILE A 151 4.59 -19.08 -2.98
CA ILE A 151 3.75 -20.21 -2.56
C ILE A 151 4.34 -21.53 -3.06
N HIS A 152 4.65 -21.62 -4.35
CA HIS A 152 5.12 -22.85 -5.00
C HIS A 152 6.41 -23.43 -4.39
N TYR A 153 7.41 -22.59 -4.15
CA TYR A 153 8.69 -23.00 -3.56
C TYR A 153 8.71 -22.94 -2.03
N GLY A 154 7.61 -22.50 -1.42
CA GLY A 154 7.52 -22.26 0.01
C GLY A 154 6.15 -22.62 0.53
N SER A 155 5.38 -21.60 0.91
CA SER A 155 4.07 -21.75 1.53
C SER A 155 3.31 -20.43 1.51
N TYR A 156 2.04 -20.44 1.91
CA TYR A 156 1.28 -19.20 2.12
C TYR A 156 1.91 -18.24 3.14
N PRO A 157 2.40 -18.71 4.32
CA PRO A 157 3.20 -17.88 5.21
C PRO A 157 4.36 -17.17 4.50
N THR A 158 5.14 -17.89 3.68
CA THR A 158 6.25 -17.32 2.91
C THR A 158 5.78 -16.21 1.97
N MET A 159 4.65 -16.43 1.30
CA MET A 159 4.04 -15.45 0.41
C MET A 159 3.59 -14.18 1.16
N PHE A 160 2.90 -14.32 2.28
CA PHE A 160 2.46 -13.19 3.09
C PHE A 160 3.65 -12.45 3.74
N PHE A 161 4.69 -13.14 4.22
CA PHE A 161 5.91 -12.50 4.68
C PHE A 161 6.64 -11.76 3.55
N THR A 162 6.59 -12.28 2.32
CA THR A 162 7.15 -11.58 1.15
C THR A 162 6.41 -10.27 0.88
N ALA A 163 5.07 -10.29 0.90
CA ALA A 163 4.25 -9.09 0.77
C ALA A 163 4.48 -8.07 1.91
N ALA A 164 4.64 -8.56 3.15
CA ALA A 164 5.02 -7.74 4.30
C ALA A 164 6.39 -7.08 4.09
N ALA A 165 7.39 -7.87 3.66
CA ALA A 165 8.74 -7.38 3.40
C ALA A 165 8.76 -6.33 2.30
N TRP A 166 8.03 -6.53 1.20
CA TRP A 166 7.88 -5.51 0.14
C TRP A 166 7.26 -4.23 0.68
N THR A 167 6.15 -4.32 1.41
CA THR A 167 5.49 -3.13 1.97
C THR A 167 6.43 -2.37 2.91
N LEU A 168 7.14 -3.10 3.78
CA LEU A 168 8.12 -2.52 4.70
C LEU A 168 9.30 -1.88 3.97
N LEU A 169 9.91 -2.60 3.01
CA LEU A 169 11.04 -2.11 2.23
C LEU A 169 10.65 -0.89 1.38
N GLY A 170 9.47 -0.93 0.73
CA GLY A 170 8.90 0.19 0.00
C GLY A 170 8.75 1.42 0.90
N THR A 171 8.20 1.23 2.10
CA THR A 171 8.02 2.28 3.11
C THR A 171 9.36 2.88 3.56
N VAL A 172 10.35 2.04 3.84
CA VAL A 172 11.69 2.47 4.30
C VAL A 172 12.45 3.21 3.19
N VAL A 173 12.42 2.69 1.96
CA VAL A 173 13.04 3.35 0.80
C VAL A 173 12.37 4.70 0.54
N PHE A 174 11.03 4.74 0.56
CA PHE A 174 10.28 5.98 0.44
C PHE A 174 10.66 6.98 1.53
N ALA A 175 10.72 6.57 2.80
CA ALA A 175 11.09 7.45 3.91
C ALA A 175 12.49 8.03 3.76
N ARG A 176 13.48 7.21 3.37
CA ARG A 176 14.86 7.67 3.15
C ARG A 176 14.96 8.62 1.96
N TRP A 177 14.21 8.37 0.89
CA TRP A 177 14.26 9.21 -0.32
C TRP A 177 13.50 10.53 -0.13
N GLU A 178 12.36 10.48 0.55
CA GLU A 178 11.56 11.66 0.89
C GLU A 178 12.35 12.59 1.82
N GLY A 179 12.98 12.05 2.87
CA GLY A 179 13.84 12.82 3.79
C GLY A 179 15.04 13.49 3.11
N ARG A 180 15.57 12.90 2.04
CA ARG A 180 16.64 13.51 1.21
C ARG A 180 16.09 14.59 0.26
N SER A 181 14.85 14.47 -0.19
CA SER A 181 14.26 15.39 -1.17
C SER A 181 13.81 16.71 -0.52
N VAL A 182 13.32 16.66 0.73
CA VAL A 182 12.97 17.86 1.52
C VAL A 182 14.22 18.67 1.91
N ARG A 183 15.37 18.01 2.07
CA ARG A 183 16.62 18.65 2.51
C ARG A 183 17.37 19.40 1.39
N VAL A 184 16.94 19.27 0.12
CA VAL A 184 17.63 19.80 -1.08
C VAL A 184 16.87 20.96 -1.76
N GLN A 185 15.78 21.48 -1.16
CA GLN A 185 15.22 22.76 -1.59
C GLN A 185 15.61 23.88 -0.60
N PRO A 186 16.74 24.58 -0.82
CA PRO A 186 16.85 25.93 -0.29
C PRO A 186 15.80 26.80 -0.99
N PHE A 187 15.12 27.63 -0.21
CA PHE A 187 14.20 28.67 -0.65
C PHE A 187 14.73 29.37 -1.92
N SER A 188 14.16 29.08 -3.09
CA SER A 188 14.29 29.96 -4.25
C SER A 188 13.17 30.99 -4.17
N SER A 189 13.33 31.95 -3.27
CA SER A 189 12.64 33.23 -3.38
C SER A 189 13.32 34.04 -4.49
N THR A 190 12.72 34.06 -5.67
CA THR A 190 12.96 35.13 -6.64
C THR A 190 11.62 35.55 -7.22
N PRO A 191 11.02 36.66 -6.75
CA PRO A 191 10.10 37.44 -7.56
C PRO A 191 10.92 38.19 -8.63
N PRO A 192 10.34 38.40 -9.82
CA PRO A 192 9.62 39.65 -10.08
C PRO A 192 8.19 39.46 -10.56
#